data_AF-A0A2A8V5D2-F1
#
_entry.id   AF-A0A2A8V5D2-F1
#
_cell.length_a   1.000
_cell.length_b   1.000
_cell.length_c   1.000
_cell.angle_alpha   90.00
_cell.angle_beta   90.00
_cell.angle_gamma   90.00
#
_symmetry.space_group_name_H-M   'P 1'
#
loop_
_entity.id
_entity.type
_entity.pdbx_description
1 polymer ?
#
loop_
_entity_poly.entity_id
_entity_poly.type
_entity_poly.pdbx_seq_one_letter_code
_entity_poly.pdbx_strand_id
1 'polypeptide(L)' 'AFSLVLTPIRDGQNRKLGSVVEWLDTTRELELKTAEEARLAADRRAAAENARIRSALDVCTTNVMIADEDHCIIYTN' A
#
# COMPACT_ATOMS: atom_id res chain seq x y z
N ALA A 1 -9.21 10.32 12.52
CA ALA A 1 -8.83 9.23 13.46
C ALA A 1 -7.82 9.78 14.46
N PHE A 2 -7.71 9.20 15.65
CA PHE A 2 -6.82 9.74 16.67
C PHE A 2 -6.08 8.69 17.48
N SER A 3 -4.93 9.10 18.02
CA SER A 3 -4.11 8.30 18.93
C SER A 3 -4.15 8.91 20.33
N LEU A 4 -4.20 8.05 21.35
CA LEU A 4 -4.21 8.43 22.75
C LEU A 4 -3.06 7.73 23.46
N VAL A 5 -2.21 8.51 24.13
CA VAL A 5 -1.13 7.98 24.96
C VAL A 5 -1.42 8.33 26.42
N LEU A 6 -1.43 7.31 27.29
CA LEU A 6 -1.59 7.50 28.73
C LEU A 6 -0.30 7.18 29.47
N THR A 7 0.26 8.20 30.12
CA THR A 7 1.47 8.07 30.94
C THR A 7 1.10 8.17 32.43
N PRO A 8 1.24 7.11 33.23
CA PRO A 8 0.89 7.15 34.65
C PRO A 8 1.88 7.98 35.46
N ILE A 9 1.38 8.86 36.32
CA ILE A 9 2.19 9.61 37.29
C ILE A 9 2.20 8.81 38.59
N ARG A 10 3.39 8.54 39.12
CA ARG A 10 3.59 7.79 40.37
C ARG A 10 4.38 8.61 41.38
N ASP A 11 4.12 8.39 42.67
CA ASP A 11 4.91 8.99 43.75
C ASP A 11 6.22 8.24 44.01
N GLY A 12 7.03 8.74 44.96
CA GLY A 12 8.28 8.09 45.38
C GLY A 12 8.11 6.74 46.08
N GLN A 13 6.88 6.33 46.39
CA GLN A 13 6.53 5.00 46.92
C GLN A 13 5.80 4.14 45.87
N ASN A 14 5.89 4.51 44.58
CA ASN A 14 5.32 3.83 43.43
C ASN A 14 3.77 3.79 43.37
N ARG A 15 3.09 4.59 44.20
CA ARG A 15 1.62 4.69 44.20
C ARG A 15 1.16 5.57 43.06
N LYS A 16 0.01 5.24 42.45
CA LYS A 16 -0.57 6.02 41.35
C LYS A 16 -1.11 7.35 41.87
N LEU A 17 -0.58 8.45 41.36
CA LEU A 17 -1.06 9.80 41.61
C LEU A 17 -2.05 10.27 40.53
N GLY A 18 -1.87 9.82 39.29
CA GLY A 18 -2.70 10.23 38.17
C GLY A 18 -2.21 9.67 36.84
N SER A 19 -2.71 10.24 35.75
CA SER A 19 -2.29 9.91 34.39
C SER A 19 -2.26 11.19 33.55
N VAL A 20 -1.17 11.41 32.82
CA VAL A 20 -1.13 12.38 31.72
C VAL A 20 -1.75 11.71 30.51
N VAL A 21 -2.60 12.45 29.80
CA VAL A 21 -3.24 12.00 28.57
C VAL A 21 -2.77 12.91 27.45
N GLU A 22 -2.16 12.34 26.44
CA GLU A 22 -1.78 13.04 25.21
C GLU A 22 -2.68 12.56 24.07
N TRP A 23 -3.28 13.52 23.38
CA TRP A 23 -4.13 13.27 22.23
C TRP A 23 -3.46 13.79 20.96
N LEU A 24 -3.28 12.91 19.98
CA LEU A 24 -2.72 13.25 18.67
C LEU A 24 -3.77 13.02 17.59
N ASP A 25 -4.08 14.08 16.84
CA ASP A 25 -4.87 13.95 15.61
C ASP A 25 -3.98 13.31 14.52
N THR A 26 -4.44 12.16 14.02
CA THR A 26 -3.73 11.36 13.01
C THR A 26 -4.52 11.27 11.71
N THR A 27 -5.58 12.07 11.57
CA THR A 27 -6.52 12.00 10.44
C THR A 27 -5.78 12.14 9.10
N ARG A 28 -4.90 13.13 8.98
CA ARG A 28 -4.15 13.38 7.75
C ARG A 28 -3.15 12.26 7.42
N GLU A 29 -2.48 11.70 8.42
CA GLU A 29 -1.54 10.59 8.21
C GLU A 29 -2.28 9.33 7.72
N LEU A 30 -3.44 9.05 8.32
CA LEU A 30 -4.26 7.91 7.92
C LEU A 30 -4.84 8.08 6.51
N GLU A 31 -5.24 9.29 6.13
CA GLU A 31 -5.68 9.60 4.76
C GLU A 31 -4.57 9.34 3.73
N LEU A 32 -3.36 9.81 4.01
CA LEU A 32 -2.21 9.57 3.12
C LEU A 32 -1.90 8.08 3.00
N LYS A 33 -1.91 7.35 4.13
CA LYS A 33 -1.66 5.91 4.14
C LYS A 33 -2.72 5.14 3.34
N THR A 34 -4.00 5.46 3.54
CA THR A 34 -5.09 4.77 2.82
C THR A 34 -5.09 5.08 1.33
N ALA A 35 -4.76 6.32 0.93
CA ALA A 35 -4.58 6.68 -0.47
C ALA A 35 -3.43 5.90 -1.13
N GLU A 36 -2.30 5.75 -0.44
CA GLU A 36 -1.16 4.97 -0.95
C GLU A 36 -1.51 3.48 -1.07
N GLU A 37 -2.17 2.90 -0.06
CA GLU A 37 -2.63 1.51 -0.10
C GLU A 37 -3.60 1.26 -1.26
N ALA A 38 -4.51 2.20 -1.52
CA ALA A 38 -5.45 2.12 -2.64
C ALA A 38 -4.73 2.15 -4.00
N ARG A 39 -3.71 3.02 -4.15
CA ARG A 39 -2.87 3.08 -5.35
C ARG A 39 -2.14 1.77 -5.59
N LEU A 40 -1.46 1.25 -4.57
CA LEU A 40 -0.74 -0.03 -4.66
C LEU A 40 -1.68 -1.20 -5.00
N ALA A 41 -2.90 -1.20 -4.46
CA ALA A 41 -3.89 -2.22 -4.77
C ALA A 41 -4.41 -2.10 -6.22
N ALA A 42 -4.53 -0.91 -6.78
CA ALA A 42 -4.87 -0.70 -8.18
C ALA A 42 -3.75 -1.21 -9.11
N ASP A 43 -2.50 -0.83 -8.84
CA ASP A 43 -1.34 -1.25 -9.63
C ASP A 43 -1.17 -2.78 -9.64
N ARG A 44 -1.34 -3.43 -8.49
CA ARG A 44 -1.31 -4.90 -8.38
C ARG A 44 -2.39 -5.57 -9.22
N ARG A 45 -3.60 -5.01 -9.26
CA ARG A 45 -4.70 -5.55 -10.08
C ARG A 45 -4.38 -5.46 -11.56
N ALA A 46 -3.92 -4.29 -12.02
CA ALA A 46 -3.50 -4.10 -13.41
C ALA A 46 -2.33 -5.05 -13.79
N ALA A 47 -1.32 -5.17 -12.92
CA ALA A 47 -0.20 -6.08 -13.15
C ALA A 47 -0.65 -7.55 -13.22
N ALA A 48 -1.57 -7.98 -12.35
CA ALA A 48 -2.10 -9.35 -12.36
C ALA A 48 -2.90 -9.64 -13.63
N GLU A 49 -3.69 -8.67 -14.12
CA GLU A 49 -4.40 -8.79 -15.39
C GLU A 49 -3.43 -8.90 -16.58
N ASN A 50 -2.45 -8.01 -16.65
CA ASN A 50 -1.41 -8.05 -17.69
C ASN A 50 -0.62 -9.37 -17.67
N ALA A 51 -0.34 -9.90 -16.48
CA ALA A 51 0.32 -11.21 -16.33
C ALA A 51 -0.55 -12.35 -16.88
N ARG A 52 -1.87 -12.34 -16.61
CA ARG A 52 -2.79 -13.33 -17.17
C ARG A 52 -2.86 -13.27 -18.69
N ILE A 53 -2.92 -12.06 -19.26
CA ILE A 53 -2.95 -11.87 -20.72
C ILE A 53 -1.66 -12.41 -21.34
N ARG A 54 -0.49 -12.04 -20.81
CA ARG A 54 0.81 -12.56 -21.30
C ARG A 54 0.88 -14.08 -21.24
N SER A 55 0.47 -14.68 -20.13
CA SER A 55 0.46 -16.14 -20.01
C SER A 55 -0.46 -16.82 -21.02
N ALA A 56 -1.57 -16.20 -21.41
CA ALA A 56 -2.44 -16.73 -22.46
C ALA A 56 -1.81 -16.60 -23.84
N LEU A 57 -1.11 -15.49 -24.11
CA LEU A 57 -0.39 -15.27 -25.36
C LEU A 57 0.78 -16.24 -25.54
N ASP A 58 1.48 -16.61 -24.45
CA ASP A 58 2.57 -17.60 -24.47
C ASP A 58 2.12 -18.98 -24.96
N VAL A 59 0.84 -19.31 -24.80
CA VAL A 59 0.25 -20.61 -25.22
C VAL A 59 -0.50 -20.48 -26.55
N CYS A 60 -0.66 -19.26 -27.08
CA CYS A 60 -1.35 -19.03 -28.34
C CYS A 60 -0.53 -19.56 -29.51
N THR A 61 -1.19 -20.21 -30.48
CA THR A 61 -0.54 -20.77 -31.67
C THR A 61 -0.25 -19.73 -32.76
N THR A 62 -0.81 -18.53 -32.65
CA THR A 62 -0.55 -17.42 -33.57
C THR A 62 0.65 -16.62 -33.08
N ASN A 63 1.61 -16.33 -33.95
CA ASN A 63 2.75 -15.47 -33.61
C ASN A 63 2.28 -14.04 -33.31
N VAL A 64 2.60 -13.54 -32.12
CA VAL A 64 2.27 -12.22 -31.61
C VAL A 64 3.57 -11.51 -31.25
N MET A 65 3.67 -10.24 -31.65
CA MET A 65 4.76 -9.34 -31.29
C MET A 65 4.16 -8.04 -30.77
N ILE A 66 4.67 -7.55 -29.65
CA ILE A 66 4.30 -6.24 -29.09
C ILE A 66 5.57 -5.39 -29.04
N ALA A 67 5.46 -4.16 -29.53
CA ALA A 67 6.51 -3.15 -29.42
C ALA A 67 6.00 -1.95 -28.60
N ASP A 68 6.93 -1.26 -27.95
CA ASP A 68 6.66 0.00 -27.25
C ASP A 68 6.63 1.22 -28.20
N GLU A 69 6.46 2.41 -27.63
CA GLU A 69 6.40 3.68 -28.38
C GLU A 69 7.71 4.00 -29.13
N ASP A 70 8.84 3.47 -28.67
CA ASP A 70 10.16 3.64 -29.29
C ASP A 70 10.45 2.55 -30.34
N HIS A 71 9.43 1.78 -30.73
CA HIS A 71 9.51 0.65 -31.67
C HIS A 71 10.44 -0.47 -31.19
N CYS A 72 10.71 -0.57 -29.89
CA CYS A 72 11.44 -1.68 -29.31
C CYS A 72 10.50 -2.84 -29.03
N ILE A 73 10.87 -4.05 -29.46
CA ILE A 73 10.07 -5.26 -29.22
C ILE A 73 10.15 -5.62 -27.73
N ILE A 74 9.00 -5.59 -27.04
CA ILE A 74 8.90 -5.85 -25.60
C ILE A 74 8.30 -7.23 -25.28
N TYR A 75 7.67 -7.88 -26.26
CA TYR A 75 7.10 -9.21 -26.09
C TYR A 75 6.97 -9.93 -27.44
N THR A 76 7.29 -11.22 -27.45
CA THR A 76 6.93 -12.16 -28.50
C THR A 76 6.49 -13.47 -27.84
N ASN A 77 5.54 -14.18 -28.43
CA ASN A 77 5.22 -15.55 -28.02
C ASN A 77 5.98 -16.62 -28.81
#